data_AF-A0A1I5HPV3-F1
#
_entry.id   AF-A0A1I5HPV3-F1
#
_cell.length_a   1.000
_cell.length_b   1.000
_cell.length_c   1.000
_cell.angle_alpha   90.00
_cell.angle_beta   90.00
_cell.angle_gamma   90.00
#
_symmetry.space_group_name_H-M   'P 1'
#
loop_
_entity.id
_entity.type
_entity.pdbx_description
1 polymer ?
#
loop_
_entity_poly.entity_id
_entity_poly.type
_entity_poly.pdbx_seq_one_letter_code
_entity_poly.pdbx_strand_id
1 'polypeptide(L)'
;MTNNANINPVEFIRNKLNALADTFKAVNIKYAFNDIIHVHVVELTPVSEYYNNLALDNAWIPLSLEFESLYETDNIVFISSDSSLRILDAEMEWNSAKTTTINQSGCQLSEIVTCA
;
A
#
# COMPACT_ATOMS: atom_id res chain seq x y z
N MET A 1 8.34 26.20 -6.95
CA MET A 1 9.01 24.88 -7.04
C MET A 1 9.56 24.61 -5.66
N THR A 2 8.82 23.89 -4.81
CA THR A 2 9.24 23.62 -3.44
C THR A 2 10.32 22.54 -3.45
N ASN A 3 11.49 22.88 -2.90
CA ASN A 3 12.58 21.95 -2.62
C ASN A 3 12.07 20.87 -1.66
N ASN A 4 11.71 19.69 -2.18
CA ASN A 4 11.34 18.50 -1.39
C ASN A 4 12.57 17.78 -0.82
N ALA A 5 13.64 18.51 -0.51
CA ALA A 5 14.96 17.95 -0.21
C ALA A 5 15.08 17.29 1.19
N ASN A 6 13.98 16.90 1.85
CA ASN A 6 14.08 16.24 3.16
C ASN A 6 12.85 15.38 3.54
N ILE A 7 12.17 14.75 2.57
CA ILE A 7 11.15 13.73 2.90
C ILE A 7 11.88 12.40 3.05
N ASN A 8 11.68 11.70 4.16
CA ASN A 8 12.25 10.37 4.38
C ASN A 8 11.76 9.38 3.27
N PRO A 9 12.61 8.46 2.76
CA PRO A 9 12.22 7.49 1.73
C PRO A 9 10.93 6.72 2.05
N VAL A 10 10.78 6.25 3.29
CA VAL A 10 9.61 5.52 3.76
C VAL A 10 8.36 6.40 3.75
N GLU A 11 8.49 7.68 4.11
CA GLU A 11 7.39 8.64 4.09
C GLU A 11 6.97 8.98 2.66
N PHE A 12 7.94 9.15 1.75
CA PHE A 12 7.67 9.33 0.33
C PHE A 12 6.89 8.14 -0.23
N ILE A 13 7.37 6.90 0.03
CA ILE A 13 6.70 5.69 -0.44
C ILE A 13 5.29 5.61 0.13
N ARG A 14 5.13 5.79 1.45
CA ARG A 14 3.81 5.78 2.11
C ARG A 14 2.83 6.74 1.41
N ASN A 15 3.26 7.97 1.14
CA ASN A 15 2.41 8.97 0.49
C ASN A 15 2.02 8.57 -0.94
N LYS A 16 2.95 8.01 -1.71
CA LYS A 16 2.68 7.56 -3.07
C LYS A 16 1.80 6.30 -3.11
N LEU A 17 2.03 5.35 -2.20
CA LEU A 17 1.23 4.13 -2.09
C LEU A 17 -0.19 4.42 -1.58
N ASN A 18 -0.39 5.41 -0.71
CA ASN A 18 -1.72 5.90 -0.34
C ASN A 18 -2.51 6.32 -1.60
N ALA A 19 -1.92 7.15 -2.45
CA ALA A 19 -2.56 7.61 -3.68
C ALA A 19 -2.82 6.46 -4.68
N LEU A 20 -1.87 5.51 -4.75
CA LEU A 20 -2.01 4.32 -5.60
C LEU A 20 -3.18 3.44 -5.12
N ALA A 21 -3.27 3.17 -3.81
CA ALA A 21 -4.37 2.44 -3.20
C ALA A 21 -5.72 3.16 -3.36
N ASP A 22 -5.72 4.50 -3.40
CA ASP A 22 -6.92 5.27 -3.66
C ASP A 22 -7.43 5.18 -5.09
N THR A 23 -6.51 4.97 -6.03
CA THR A 23 -6.85 4.85 -7.45
C THR A 23 -7.24 3.41 -7.81
N PHE A 24 -6.50 2.41 -7.29
CA PHE A 24 -6.64 1.01 -7.67
C PHE A 24 -7.28 0.19 -6.54
N LYS A 25 -8.59 0.39 -6.34
CA LYS A 25 -9.34 -0.29 -5.27
C LYS A 25 -9.41 -1.83 -5.39
N ALA A 26 -9.08 -2.39 -6.54
CA ALA A 26 -8.99 -3.85 -6.72
C ALA A 26 -7.62 -4.42 -6.33
N VAL A 27 -6.63 -3.57 -6.06
CA VAL A 27 -5.25 -3.97 -5.77
C VAL A 27 -4.99 -3.83 -4.27
N ASN A 28 -4.53 -4.90 -3.64
CA ASN A 28 -3.92 -4.85 -2.32
C ASN A 28 -2.41 -4.59 -2.48
N ILE A 29 -1.91 -3.65 -1.69
CA ILE A 29 -0.53 -3.22 -1.69
C ILE A 29 0.07 -3.55 -0.33
N LYS A 30 1.19 -4.28 -0.32
CA LYS A 30 2.01 -4.46 0.88
C LYS A 30 3.36 -3.81 0.68
N TYR A 31 3.95 -3.39 1.78
CA TYR A 31 5.29 -2.81 1.80
C TYR A 31 6.11 -3.40 2.95
N ALA A 32 7.39 -3.63 2.68
CA ALA A 32 8.41 -3.93 3.67
C ALA A 32 9.77 -3.41 3.19
N PHE A 33 10.62 -2.99 4.12
CA PHE A 33 12.01 -2.68 3.83
C PHE A 33 12.88 -3.90 4.12
N ASN A 34 13.65 -4.34 3.13
CA ASN A 34 14.66 -5.35 3.31
C ASN A 34 16.00 -4.69 3.66
N ASP A 35 16.34 -4.71 4.95
CA ASP A 35 17.56 -4.12 5.50
C ASP A 35 18.85 -4.81 5.02
N ILE A 36 18.80 -6.13 4.78
CA ILE A 36 19.95 -6.92 4.31
C ILE A 36 20.46 -6.41 2.95
N ILE A 37 19.54 -6.10 2.04
CA ILE A 37 19.89 -5.64 0.68
C ILE A 37 19.61 -4.15 0.45
N HIS A 38 19.12 -3.43 1.46
CA HIS A 38 18.69 -2.02 1.36
C HIS A 38 17.71 -1.78 0.19
N VAL A 39 16.63 -2.57 0.17
CA VAL A 39 15.59 -2.49 -0.87
C VAL A 39 14.21 -2.30 -0.24
N HIS A 40 13.50 -1.29 -0.69
CA HIS A 40 12.08 -1.11 -0.48
C HIS A 40 11.30 -2.06 -1.39
N VAL A 41 10.59 -3.03 -0.82
CA VAL A 41 9.79 -4.00 -1.56
C VAL A 41 8.32 -3.58 -1.48
N VAL A 42 7.68 -3.44 -2.64
CA VAL A 42 6.24 -3.21 -2.76
C VAL A 42 5.61 -4.41 -3.47
N GLU A 43 4.75 -5.14 -2.77
CA GLU A 43 4.00 -6.27 -3.34
C GLU A 43 2.61 -5.80 -3.76
N LEU A 44 2.27 -6.03 -5.03
CA LEU A 44 0.97 -5.74 -5.62
C LEU A 44 0.20 -7.04 -5.87
N THR A 45 -1.02 -7.11 -5.38
CA THR A 45 -1.91 -8.27 -5.54
C THR A 45 -3.31 -7.82 -5.96
N PRO A 46 -4.07 -8.61 -6.75
CA PRO A 46 -3.74 -9.95 -7.23
C PRO A 46 -2.75 -9.95 -8.40
N VAL A 47 -2.08 -11.09 -8.62
CA VAL A 47 -1.11 -11.32 -9.71
C VAL A 47 -1.68 -10.96 -11.09
N SER A 48 -2.98 -11.17 -11.29
CA SER A 48 -3.65 -10.81 -12.55
C SER A 48 -3.61 -9.32 -12.84
N GLU A 49 -3.75 -8.47 -11.83
CA GLU A 49 -3.68 -7.01 -11.99
C GLU A 49 -2.24 -6.57 -12.26
N TYR A 50 -1.27 -7.16 -11.56
CA TYR A 50 0.14 -6.84 -11.77
C TYR A 50 0.60 -7.07 -13.21
N TYR A 51 0.17 -8.16 -13.86
CA TYR A 51 0.61 -8.48 -15.23
C TYR A 51 -0.27 -7.91 -16.35
N ASN A 52 -1.53 -7.56 -16.07
CA ASN A 52 -2.49 -7.22 -17.13
C ASN A 52 -3.12 -5.82 -17.00
N ASN A 53 -2.73 -5.03 -16.00
CA ASN A 53 -3.27 -3.69 -15.79
C ASN A 53 -2.28 -2.59 -16.22
N LEU A 54 -2.37 -2.19 -17.49
CA LEU A 54 -1.54 -1.11 -18.04
C LEU A 54 -1.72 0.23 -17.30
N ALA A 55 -2.90 0.49 -16.73
CA ALA A 55 -3.11 1.71 -15.95
C ALA A 55 -2.34 1.68 -14.63
N LEU A 56 -2.25 0.51 -13.99
CA LEU A 56 -1.43 0.29 -12.81
C LEU A 56 0.05 0.48 -13.15
N ASP A 57 0.52 -0.09 -14.26
CA ASP A 57 1.90 0.09 -14.76
C ASP A 57 2.27 1.56 -14.96
N ASN A 58 1.39 2.29 -15.64
CA ASN A 58 1.57 3.73 -15.86
C ASN A 58 1.56 4.55 -14.57
N ALA A 59 1.10 3.99 -13.44
CA ALA A 59 1.09 4.65 -12.15
C ALA A 59 2.32 4.30 -11.30
N TRP A 60 2.72 3.03 -11.22
CA TRP A 60 3.84 2.63 -10.35
C TRP A 60 5.21 2.81 -11.02
N ILE A 61 5.33 2.72 -12.35
CA ILE A 61 6.62 2.91 -13.05
C ILE A 61 7.16 4.34 -12.85
N PRO A 62 6.38 5.42 -13.06
CA PRO A 62 6.89 6.77 -12.79
C PRO A 62 7.25 6.99 -11.32
N LEU A 63 6.51 6.36 -10.40
CA LEU A 63 6.81 6.40 -8.96
C LEU A 63 8.18 5.79 -8.68
N SER A 64 8.49 4.62 -9.24
CA SER A 64 9.80 3.98 -9.02
C SER A 64 10.94 4.82 -9.57
N LEU A 65 10.78 5.39 -10.76
CA LEU A 65 11.77 6.28 -11.38
C LEU A 65 11.96 7.58 -10.58
N GLU A 66 10.87 8.16 -10.06
CA GLU A 66 10.94 9.33 -9.19
C GLU A 66 11.67 9.01 -7.89
N PHE A 67 11.39 7.85 -7.29
CA PHE A 67 12.07 7.38 -6.07
C PHE A 67 13.58 7.23 -6.29
N GLU A 68 13.99 6.49 -7.32
CA GLU A 68 15.40 6.29 -7.65
C GLU A 68 16.12 7.61 -7.96
N SER A 69 15.42 8.60 -8.53
CA SER A 69 16.00 9.92 -8.78
C SER A 69 16.22 10.76 -7.52
N LEU A 70 15.46 10.48 -6.46
CA LEU A 70 15.49 11.23 -5.19
C LEU A 70 16.37 10.58 -4.12
N TYR A 71 16.56 9.26 -4.16
CA TYR A 71 17.21 8.48 -3.12
C TYR A 71 18.30 7.57 -3.69
N GLU A 72 19.47 8.15 -4.01
CA GLU A 72 20.57 7.45 -4.71
C GLU A 72 21.10 6.20 -3.97
N THR A 73 20.89 6.10 -2.67
CA THR A 73 21.39 5.00 -1.82
C THR A 73 20.35 3.90 -1.57
N ASP A 74 19.08 4.17 -1.87
CA ASP A 74 17.97 3.24 -1.63
C ASP A 74 17.42 2.74 -2.97
N ASN A 75 17.00 1.48 -2.99
CA ASN A 75 16.37 0.89 -4.17
C ASN A 75 14.91 0.58 -3.88
N ILE A 76 14.06 0.63 -4.90
CA ILE A 76 12.65 0.21 -4.79
C ILE A 76 12.34 -0.84 -5.85
N VAL A 77 11.59 -1.87 -5.46
CA VAL A 77 11.12 -2.91 -6.38
C VAL A 77 9.62 -3.16 -6.20
N PHE A 78 8.93 -3.27 -7.33
CA PHE A 78 7.52 -3.63 -7.38
C PHE A 78 7.39 -5.07 -7.85
N ILE A 79 6.74 -5.91 -7.05
CA ILE A 79 6.63 -7.35 -7.29
C ILE A 79 5.18 -7.81 -7.20
N SER A 80 4.89 -8.94 -7.82
CA SER A 80 3.71 -9.75 -7.57
C SER A 80 3.97 -10.80 -6.48
N SER A 81 2.89 -11.39 -5.96
CA SER A 81 2.97 -12.38 -4.86
C SER A 81 3.58 -13.74 -5.26
N ASP A 82 3.81 -13.99 -6.54
CA ASP A 82 4.54 -15.15 -7.07
C ASP A 82 6.07 -14.94 -7.12
N SER A 83 6.55 -13.75 -6.74
CA SER A 83 7.98 -13.47 -6.59
C SER A 83 8.60 -14.24 -5.41
N SER A 84 9.88 -14.58 -5.55
CA SER A 84 10.70 -15.10 -4.44
C SER A 84 10.91 -14.09 -3.31
N LEU A 85 10.79 -12.78 -3.63
CA LEU A 85 10.90 -11.66 -2.68
C LEU A 85 9.57 -11.27 -2.04
N ARG A 86 8.51 -12.10 -2.17
CA ARG A 86 7.20 -11.81 -1.58
C ARG A 86 7.27 -11.47 -0.09
N ILE A 87 6.40 -10.57 0.33
CA ILE A 87 6.36 -10.01 1.68
C ILE A 87 5.57 -10.97 2.59
N LEU A 88 6.28 -11.60 3.53
CA LEU A 88 5.67 -12.48 4.53
C LEU A 88 5.12 -11.70 5.73
N ASP A 89 5.83 -10.65 6.13
CA ASP A 89 5.43 -9.74 7.21
C ASP A 89 5.51 -8.30 6.71
N ALA A 90 4.37 -7.62 6.64
CA ALA A 90 4.25 -6.31 6.01
C ALA A 90 4.34 -5.21 7.08
N GLU A 91 5.24 -4.24 6.87
CA GLU A 91 5.31 -3.04 7.70
C GLU A 91 4.11 -2.11 7.46
N MET A 92 3.61 -2.10 6.22
CA MET A 92 2.43 -1.33 5.82
C MET A 92 1.59 -2.12 4.81
N GLU A 93 0.27 -1.98 4.90
CA GLU A 93 -0.67 -2.66 4.00
C GLU A 93 -1.89 -1.79 3.68
N TRP A 94 -2.31 -1.82 2.41
CA TRP A 94 -3.49 -1.11 1.90
C TRP A 94 -4.47 -2.08 1.27
N ASN A 95 -5.46 -2.49 2.07
CA ASN A 95 -6.53 -3.39 1.66
C ASN A 95 -7.81 -2.61 1.36
N SER A 96 -8.18 -2.47 0.08
CA SER A 96 -9.48 -1.90 -0.28
C SER A 96 -10.68 -2.81 0.04
N ALA A 97 -10.44 -4.08 0.39
CA ALA A 97 -11.49 -5.00 0.84
C ALA A 97 -11.93 -4.78 2.30
N LYS A 98 -11.24 -3.95 3.09
CA LYS A 98 -11.62 -3.63 4.47
C LYS A 98 -12.46 -2.35 4.57
N THR A 99 -13.56 -2.29 3.85
CA THR A 99 -14.70 -1.44 4.24
C THR A 99 -15.86 -2.34 4.61
N THR A 100 -15.69 -3.12 5.68
CA THR A 100 -16.84 -3.65 6.41
C THR A 100 -17.39 -2.50 7.24
N THR A 101 -18.49 -1.94 6.76
CA THR A 101 -19.49 -1.14 7.45
C THR A 101 -19.32 -1.13 8.98
N ILE A 102 -18.75 -0.04 9.53
CA ILE A 102 -19.05 0.30 10.92
C ILE A 102 -20.45 0.89 10.89
N ASN A 103 -21.47 0.04 11.09
CA ASN A 103 -22.78 0.51 11.48
C ASN A 103 -22.61 1.23 12.83
N GLN A 104 -22.52 2.55 12.80
CA GLN A 104 -22.84 3.35 13.98
C GLN A 104 -24.34 3.25 14.22
N SER A 105 -24.74 2.30 15.05
CA SER A 105 -25.98 2.32 15.82
C SER A 105 -25.96 1.26 16.92
N GLY A 106 -25.74 1.71 18.16
CA GLY A 106 -26.39 1.12 19.33
C GLY A 106 -25.69 -0.05 20.02
N CYS A 107 -24.87 0.25 21.03
CA CYS A 107 -24.79 -0.59 22.22
C CYS A 107 -24.43 0.27 23.44
N GLN A 108 -25.43 0.98 23.97
CA GLN A 108 -25.50 1.23 25.41
C GLN A 108 -26.58 0.31 25.97
N LEU A 109 -26.15 -0.56 26.86
CA LEU A 109 -27.00 -1.38 27.70
C LEU A 109 -27.74 -0.50 28.71
N SER A 110 -29.07 -0.53 28.70
CA SER A 110 -29.89 -0.43 29.91
C SER A 110 -31.26 -1.06 29.65
N GLU A 111 -31.35 -2.34 30.01
CA GLU A 111 -32.38 -2.94 30.87
C GLU A 111 -33.87 -2.50 30.81
N ILE A 112 -34.72 -3.55 30.69
CA ILE A 112 -36.11 -3.80 31.17
C ILE A 112 -37.33 -3.18 30.43
N VAL A 113 -38.19 -4.05 29.86
CA VAL A 113 -39.53 -4.48 30.39
C VAL A 113 -40.41 -5.03 29.24
N THR A 114 -40.56 -6.36 29.26
CA THR A 114 -41.76 -7.21 29.11
C THR A 114 -42.80 -6.96 28.01
N CYS A 115 -42.95 -7.97 27.15
CA CYS A 115 -44.11 -8.21 26.28
C CYS A 115 -45.35 -8.67 27.07
N ALA A 116 -46.52 -8.11 26.77
CA ALA A 116 -47.83 -8.77 26.80
C ALA A 116 -48.83 -7.97 25.95
#